data_AF-A0A1D2AID2-F1
#
_entry.id   AF-A0A1D2AID2-F1
#
_cell.length_a   1.000
_cell.length_b   1.000
_cell.length_c   1.000
_cell.angle_alpha   90.00
_cell.angle_beta   90.00
_cell.angle_gamma   90.00
#
_symmetry.space_group_name_H-M   'P 1'
#
loop_
_entity.id
_entity.type
_entity.pdbx_description
1 polymer ?
#
loop_
_entity_poly.entity_id
_entity_poly.type
_entity_poly.pdbx_seq_one_letter_code
_entity_poly.pdbx_strand_id
1 'polypeptide(L)'
;LQYLIPLVTLCERQIFSHLLQYDNKLFAVCISAATRYAPATLTVGYLEGNVWRALASTKCIDPTMAVAFVFNNKLYIVTADAGLENGAELMFFDKDTRKIYIDHTIHSVLPTAVAFWKMQSTGEYNLALANSGKEVSTSVYSWKATYFDKYATLESKLVRDLEPFAIHSADFLVVVNQRFSESAAKVSTVIYKYDLSQTAWKTFQQIPTFAATDAEFFSMG
;
A
#
# COMPACT_ATOMS: atom_id res chain seq x y z
N LEU A 1 13.29 26.68 10.46
CA LEU A 1 13.59 25.70 9.40
C LEU A 1 13.19 24.33 9.94
N GLN A 2 12.14 23.70 9.39
CA GLN A 2 11.87 22.29 9.66
C GLN A 2 12.97 21.48 8.97
N TYR A 3 13.74 20.71 9.74
CA TYR A 3 14.72 19.78 9.18
C TYR A 3 13.98 18.51 8.77
N LEU A 4 14.02 18.17 7.48
CA LEU A 4 13.62 16.85 7.02
C LEU A 4 14.68 15.85 7.47
N ILE A 5 14.27 14.83 8.22
CA ILE A 5 15.20 13.82 8.73
C ILE A 5 15.12 12.62 7.79
N PRO A 6 16.21 12.31 7.08
CA PRO A 6 16.20 11.24 6.10
C PRO A 6 15.84 9.88 6.72
N LEU A 7 14.84 9.22 6.13
CA LEU A 7 14.37 7.91 6.57
C LEU A 7 15.41 6.80 6.36
N VAL A 8 16.48 7.07 5.59
CA VAL A 8 17.62 6.17 5.39
C VAL A 8 18.28 5.72 6.71
N THR A 9 18.17 6.54 7.77
CA THR A 9 18.67 6.21 9.10
C THR A 9 17.83 5.15 9.84
N LEU A 10 16.58 4.93 9.40
CA LEU A 10 15.73 3.84 9.86
C LEU A 10 15.93 2.56 9.02
N CYS A 11 16.06 2.72 7.71
CA CYS A 11 16.18 1.63 6.75
C CYS A 11 16.96 2.08 5.52
N GLU A 12 18.16 1.50 5.35
CA GLU A 12 18.98 1.74 4.18
C GLU A 12 18.41 1.02 2.95
N ARG A 13 18.71 1.54 1.75
CA ARG A 13 18.26 0.95 0.46
C ARG A 13 16.75 0.74 0.39
N GLN A 14 16.00 1.80 0.73
CA GLN A 14 14.56 1.78 0.77
C GLN A 14 13.94 1.45 -0.60
N ILE A 15 13.04 0.46 -0.63
CA ILE A 15 12.12 0.21 -1.74
C ILE A 15 10.87 1.07 -1.57
N PHE A 16 10.38 1.13 -0.34
CA PHE A 16 9.12 1.79 -0.02
C PHE A 16 9.13 2.28 1.43
N SER A 17 8.36 3.35 1.70
CA SER A 17 8.01 3.74 3.07
C SER A 17 6.63 4.37 3.18
N HIS A 18 6.04 4.23 4.36
CA HIS A 18 4.78 4.84 4.74
C HIS A 18 4.95 5.52 6.10
N LEU A 19 4.61 6.80 6.17
CA LEU A 19 4.60 7.59 7.41
C LEU A 19 3.19 7.70 7.97
N LEU A 20 3.00 7.44 9.26
CA LEU A 20 1.67 7.54 9.89
C LEU A 20 1.75 7.92 11.36
N GLN A 21 0.68 8.52 11.88
CA GLN A 21 0.56 8.80 13.31
C GLN A 21 0.12 7.55 14.06
N TYR A 22 0.83 7.20 15.12
CA TYR A 22 0.49 6.09 16.02
C TYR A 22 1.08 6.36 17.40
N ASP A 23 0.30 6.09 18.46
CA ASP A 23 0.73 6.28 19.86
C ASP A 23 1.32 7.69 20.15
N ASN A 24 0.68 8.72 19.60
CA ASN A 24 1.11 10.14 19.68
C ASN A 24 2.52 10.43 19.15
N LYS A 25 3.07 9.57 18.28
CA LYS A 25 4.33 9.79 17.58
C LYS A 25 4.14 9.59 16.07
N LEU A 26 5.05 10.19 15.31
CA LEU A 26 5.19 9.88 13.90
C LEU A 26 5.93 8.55 13.77
N PHE A 27 5.23 7.53 13.28
CA PHE A 27 5.78 6.24 12.92
C PHE A 27 6.14 6.18 11.44
N ALA A 28 7.07 5.28 11.13
CA ALA A 28 7.38 4.87 9.78
C ALA A 28 7.40 3.35 9.69
N VAL A 29 6.78 2.84 8.64
CA VAL A 29 7.00 1.49 8.14
C VAL A 29 7.82 1.62 6.88
N CYS A 30 8.91 0.87 6.77
CA CYS A 30 9.71 0.90 5.56
C CYS A 30 10.30 -0.46 5.23
N ILE A 31 10.56 -0.64 3.95
CA ILE A 31 11.11 -1.88 3.40
C ILE A 31 12.48 -1.58 2.80
N SER A 32 13.49 -2.29 3.25
CA SER A 32 14.83 -2.33 2.66
C SER A 32 14.92 -3.42 1.60
N ALA A 33 15.56 -3.10 0.48
CA ALA A 33 15.84 -4.07 -0.59
C ALA A 33 16.79 -5.17 -0.14
N ALA A 34 16.55 -6.38 -0.65
CA ALA A 34 17.50 -7.47 -0.51
C ALA A 34 18.85 -7.10 -1.15
N THR A 35 19.90 -7.71 -0.61
CA THR A 35 21.26 -7.70 -1.18
C THR A 35 21.73 -9.15 -1.32
N ARG A 36 22.90 -9.33 -1.94
CA ARG A 36 23.57 -10.64 -1.97
C ARG A 36 23.91 -11.21 -0.59
N TYR A 37 23.79 -10.42 0.48
CA TYR A 37 24.21 -10.79 1.84
C TYR A 37 23.09 -10.74 2.88
N ALA A 38 22.00 -10.02 2.59
CA ALA A 38 20.91 -9.79 3.52
C ALA A 38 19.57 -9.83 2.78
N PRO A 39 18.54 -10.46 3.33
CA PRO A 39 17.21 -10.51 2.72
C PRO A 39 16.55 -9.12 2.77
N ALA A 40 15.48 -8.95 2.00
CA ALA A 40 14.61 -7.79 2.14
C ALA A 40 14.02 -7.78 3.57
N THR A 41 13.87 -6.60 4.14
CA THR A 41 13.48 -6.44 5.54
C THR A 41 12.48 -5.32 5.68
N LEU A 42 11.36 -5.58 6.34
CA LEU A 42 10.40 -4.59 6.79
C LEU A 42 10.77 -4.14 8.20
N THR A 43 10.83 -2.83 8.42
CA THR A 43 11.17 -2.21 9.70
C THR A 43 10.06 -1.26 10.13
N VAL A 44 9.67 -1.35 11.41
CA VAL A 44 8.78 -0.40 12.08
C VAL A 44 9.63 0.45 13.02
N GLY A 45 9.48 1.76 12.95
CA GLY A 45 10.12 2.70 13.86
C GLY A 45 9.31 3.97 14.06
N TYR A 46 9.82 4.85 14.91
CA TYR A 46 9.21 6.15 15.17
C TYR A 46 10.24 7.25 15.25
N LEU A 47 9.79 8.48 15.02
CA LEU A 47 10.61 9.67 15.13
C LEU A 47 10.58 10.20 16.57
N GLU A 48 11.75 10.40 17.16
CA GLU A 48 11.89 11.04 18.46
C GLU A 48 12.91 12.18 18.40
N GLY A 49 12.45 13.40 18.67
CA GLY A 49 13.24 14.59 18.38
C GLY A 49 13.61 14.58 16.90
N ASN A 50 14.91 14.48 16.62
CA ASN A 50 15.43 14.41 15.25
C ASN A 50 16.02 13.04 14.85
N VAL A 51 15.64 11.96 15.52
CA VAL A 51 16.23 10.63 15.33
C VAL A 51 15.14 9.59 15.10
N TRP A 52 15.25 8.82 14.01
CA TRP A 52 14.45 7.63 13.80
C TRP A 52 14.93 6.49 14.71
N ARG A 53 14.02 5.89 15.46
CA ARG A 53 14.28 4.75 16.32
C ARG A 53 13.56 3.52 15.79
N ALA A 54 14.32 2.51 15.37
CA ALA A 54 13.78 1.20 15.02
C ALA A 54 13.23 0.50 16.26
N LEU A 55 12.07 -0.15 16.11
CA LEU A 55 11.38 -0.89 17.17
C LEU A 55 11.37 -2.39 16.89
N ALA A 56 11.03 -2.76 15.66
CA ALA A 56 10.93 -4.15 15.23
C ALA A 56 11.23 -4.26 13.74
N SER A 57 11.68 -5.45 13.33
CA SER A 57 11.89 -5.77 11.93
C SER A 57 11.55 -7.23 11.66
N THR A 58 11.08 -7.52 10.44
CA THR A 58 10.86 -8.88 9.95
C THR A 58 11.38 -9.01 8.52
N LYS A 59 11.73 -10.23 8.13
CA LYS A 59 12.18 -10.52 6.77
C LYS A 59 10.99 -10.59 5.82
N CYS A 60 11.20 -10.14 4.60
CA CYS A 60 10.32 -10.33 3.46
C CYS A 60 11.06 -11.17 2.40
N ILE A 61 10.33 -11.76 1.46
CA ILE A 61 10.92 -12.59 0.40
C ILE A 61 11.23 -11.73 -0.83
N ASP A 62 10.20 -11.17 -1.46
CA ASP A 62 10.29 -10.27 -2.62
C ASP A 62 9.25 -9.13 -2.51
N PRO A 63 9.40 -8.23 -1.53
CA PRO A 63 8.43 -7.17 -1.30
C PRO A 63 8.48 -6.12 -2.40
N THR A 64 7.31 -5.76 -2.91
CA THR A 64 7.13 -4.71 -3.94
C THR A 64 6.61 -3.42 -3.32
N MET A 65 5.71 -3.50 -2.35
CA MET A 65 5.08 -2.35 -1.70
C MET A 65 4.53 -2.75 -0.32
N ALA A 66 4.24 -1.76 0.53
CA ALA A 66 3.46 -1.98 1.74
C ALA A 66 2.48 -0.83 1.99
N VAL A 67 1.52 -1.05 2.87
CA VAL A 67 0.71 0.02 3.44
C VAL A 67 0.57 -0.22 4.93
N ALA A 68 0.68 0.83 5.73
CA ALA A 68 0.49 0.77 7.17
C ALA A 68 -0.77 1.54 7.56
N PHE A 69 -1.52 1.03 8.52
CA PHE A 69 -2.71 1.72 9.04
C PHE A 69 -2.95 1.40 10.51
N VAL A 70 -3.60 2.33 11.21
CA VAL A 70 -4.00 2.12 12.61
C VAL A 70 -5.49 1.80 12.65
N PHE A 71 -5.83 0.68 13.28
CA PHE A 71 -7.21 0.27 13.51
C PHE A 71 -7.34 -0.26 14.94
N ASN A 72 -8.33 0.22 15.70
CA ASN A 72 -8.53 -0.12 17.11
C ASN A 72 -7.25 -0.04 17.97
N ASN A 73 -6.50 1.06 17.81
CA ASN A 73 -5.25 1.32 18.52
C ASN A 73 -4.14 0.27 18.28
N LYS A 74 -4.21 -0.43 17.15
CA LYS A 74 -3.20 -1.40 16.72
C LYS A 74 -2.67 -1.02 15.35
N LEU A 75 -1.35 -1.10 15.19
CA LEU A 75 -0.66 -0.82 13.93
C LEU A 75 -0.63 -2.07 13.07
N TYR A 76 -1.38 -2.03 11.96
CA TYR A 76 -1.42 -3.06 10.94
C TYR A 76 -0.57 -2.66 9.74
N ILE A 77 -0.09 -3.66 9.03
CA ILE A 77 0.77 -3.52 7.87
C ILE A 77 0.33 -4.57 6.85
N VAL A 78 0.06 -4.17 5.61
CA VAL A 78 -0.12 -5.12 4.51
C VAL A 78 1.07 -4.99 3.57
N THR A 79 1.74 -6.10 3.28
CA THR A 79 2.85 -6.16 2.32
C THR A 79 2.41 -6.85 1.05
N ALA A 80 2.60 -6.18 -0.08
CA ALA A 80 2.62 -6.85 -1.38
C ALA A 80 3.99 -7.53 -1.52
N ASP A 81 4.05 -8.83 -1.25
CA ASP A 81 5.26 -9.65 -1.38
C ASP A 81 5.07 -10.66 -2.52
N ALA A 82 5.81 -10.46 -3.61
CA ALA A 82 5.71 -11.28 -4.82
C ALA A 82 6.39 -12.66 -4.66
N GLY A 83 7.16 -12.86 -3.59
CA GLY A 83 7.92 -14.08 -3.34
C GLY A 83 7.16 -15.14 -2.54
N LEU A 84 5.97 -14.81 -2.03
CA LEU A 84 5.14 -15.72 -1.26
C LEU A 84 4.20 -16.53 -2.15
N GLU A 85 4.06 -17.82 -1.86
CA GLU A 85 3.18 -18.73 -2.62
C GLU A 85 1.70 -18.33 -2.57
N ASN A 86 1.27 -17.61 -1.51
CA ASN A 86 -0.14 -17.32 -1.25
C ASN A 86 -0.49 -15.83 -1.07
N GLY A 87 0.32 -14.89 -1.57
CA GLY A 87 -0.08 -13.49 -1.73
C GLY A 87 0.39 -12.53 -0.65
N ALA A 88 -0.34 -11.41 -0.50
CA ALA A 88 0.03 -10.31 0.40
C ALA A 88 -0.14 -10.70 1.89
N GLU A 89 0.74 -10.24 2.77
CA GLU A 89 0.63 -10.55 4.21
C GLU A 89 0.00 -9.40 4.98
N LEU A 90 -1.06 -9.68 5.74
CA LEU A 90 -1.48 -8.79 6.81
C LEU A 90 -0.67 -9.13 8.06
N MET A 91 0.06 -8.14 8.55
CA MET A 91 0.83 -8.18 9.77
C MET A 91 0.33 -7.13 10.76
N PHE A 92 0.75 -7.29 12.01
CA PHE A 92 0.64 -6.22 13.00
C PHE A 92 1.88 -6.08 13.85
N PHE A 93 2.14 -4.85 14.28
CA PHE A 93 3.16 -4.54 15.25
C PHE A 93 2.58 -4.58 16.68
N ASP A 94 3.12 -5.44 17.51
CA ASP A 94 2.84 -5.50 18.94
C ASP A 94 3.84 -4.63 19.70
N LYS A 95 3.33 -3.58 20.34
CA LYS A 95 4.14 -2.61 21.08
C LYS A 95 4.71 -3.16 22.38
N ASP A 96 4.05 -4.13 22.99
CA ASP A 96 4.43 -4.68 24.30
C ASP A 96 5.60 -5.64 24.12
N THR A 97 5.51 -6.53 23.12
CA THR A 97 6.58 -7.48 22.80
C THR A 97 7.63 -6.92 21.84
N ARG A 98 7.34 -5.78 21.19
CA ARG A 98 8.15 -5.17 20.11
C ARG A 98 8.45 -6.14 18.98
N LYS A 99 7.41 -6.87 18.54
CA LYS A 99 7.50 -7.85 17.46
C LYS A 99 6.44 -7.58 16.40
N ILE A 100 6.72 -8.09 15.22
CA ILE A 100 5.78 -8.09 14.10
C ILE A 100 5.26 -9.51 13.97
N TYR A 101 3.94 -9.65 13.97
CA TYR A 101 3.26 -10.94 13.82
C TYR A 101 2.48 -10.93 12.52
N ILE A 102 2.52 -12.07 11.81
CA ILE A 102 1.63 -12.32 10.68
C ILE A 102 0.27 -12.68 11.27
N ASP A 103 -0.75 -11.95 10.85
CA ASP A 103 -2.15 -12.21 11.20
C ASP A 103 -2.70 -13.29 10.25
N HIS A 104 -2.72 -12.99 8.96
CA HIS A 104 -3.10 -13.92 7.90
C HIS A 104 -2.58 -13.45 6.52
N THR A 105 -2.63 -14.35 5.55
CA THR A 105 -2.29 -14.06 4.16
C THR A 105 -3.56 -13.73 3.37
N ILE A 106 -3.53 -12.64 2.62
CA ILE A 106 -4.56 -12.23 1.67
C ILE A 106 -4.23 -12.90 0.34
N HIS A 107 -5.04 -13.88 -0.05
CA HIS A 107 -4.82 -14.65 -1.28
C HIS A 107 -4.73 -13.74 -2.50
N SER A 108 -3.57 -13.79 -3.14
CA SER A 108 -3.24 -13.01 -4.32
C SER A 108 -2.09 -13.66 -5.08
N VAL A 109 -1.90 -13.31 -6.35
CA VAL A 109 -0.84 -13.90 -7.19
C VAL A 109 0.11 -12.78 -7.62
N LEU A 110 1.38 -12.86 -7.21
CA LEU A 110 2.42 -11.87 -7.49
C LEU A 110 1.94 -10.42 -7.27
N PRO A 111 1.57 -10.05 -6.02
CA PRO A 111 1.08 -8.71 -5.72
C PRO A 111 2.14 -7.64 -6.02
N THR A 112 1.73 -6.55 -6.66
CA THR A 112 2.64 -5.49 -7.12
C THR A 112 2.40 -4.13 -6.47
N ALA A 113 1.19 -3.86 -6.02
CA ALA A 113 0.82 -2.61 -5.36
C ALA A 113 -0.32 -2.88 -4.38
N VAL A 114 -0.32 -2.14 -3.27
CA VAL A 114 -1.34 -2.25 -2.24
C VAL A 114 -1.66 -0.88 -1.66
N ALA A 115 -2.94 -0.61 -1.45
CA ALA A 115 -3.41 0.60 -0.79
C ALA A 115 -4.48 0.27 0.24
N PHE A 116 -4.56 1.08 1.29
CA PHE A 116 -5.58 0.98 2.32
C PHE A 116 -6.11 2.38 2.65
N TRP A 117 -7.42 2.55 2.71
CA TRP A 117 -8.02 3.84 3.01
C TRP A 117 -9.38 3.70 3.69
N LYS A 118 -9.81 4.79 4.33
CA LYS A 118 -11.19 4.96 4.77
C LYS A 118 -11.93 5.77 3.72
N MET A 119 -13.02 5.23 3.18
CA MET A 119 -13.89 5.96 2.25
C MET A 119 -14.60 7.10 2.98
N GLN A 120 -14.58 8.30 2.39
CA GLN A 120 -15.30 9.47 2.90
C GLN A 120 -16.82 9.31 2.75
N SER A 121 -17.26 8.60 1.71
CA SER A 121 -18.68 8.47 1.38
C SER A 121 -19.45 7.50 2.28
N THR A 122 -18.78 6.44 2.77
CA THR A 122 -19.40 5.38 3.59
C THR A 122 -18.80 5.26 5.00
N GLY A 123 -17.60 5.79 5.22
CA GLY A 123 -16.83 5.57 6.44
C GLY A 123 -16.21 4.17 6.55
N GLU A 124 -16.36 3.32 5.54
CA GLU A 124 -15.79 1.98 5.53
C GLU A 124 -14.29 1.99 5.19
N TYR A 125 -13.56 1.06 5.80
CA TYR A 125 -12.16 0.82 5.50
C TYR A 125 -12.03 -0.17 4.34
N ASN A 126 -11.14 0.12 3.41
CA ASN A 126 -10.98 -0.60 2.16
C ASN A 126 -9.51 -0.89 1.88
N LEU A 127 -9.27 -1.95 1.12
CA LEU A 127 -7.96 -2.31 0.59
C LEU A 127 -8.07 -2.53 -0.92
N ALA A 128 -7.12 -2.00 -1.67
CA ALA A 128 -6.92 -2.36 -3.07
C ALA A 128 -5.60 -3.13 -3.19
N LEU A 129 -5.61 -4.24 -3.91
CA LEU A 129 -4.45 -5.08 -4.13
C LEU A 129 -4.36 -5.41 -5.62
N ALA A 130 -3.28 -4.95 -6.25
CA ALA A 130 -3.00 -5.25 -7.64
C ALA A 130 -2.09 -6.45 -7.76
N ASN A 131 -2.37 -7.29 -8.77
CA ASN A 131 -1.63 -8.51 -9.06
C ASN A 131 -0.96 -8.42 -10.43
N SER A 132 0.16 -9.12 -10.58
CA SER A 132 0.78 -9.39 -11.87
C SER A 132 0.61 -10.87 -12.26
N GLY A 133 0.50 -11.17 -13.57
CA GLY A 133 0.33 -12.55 -14.05
C GLY A 133 -0.86 -12.72 -15.00
N LYS A 134 -1.46 -13.92 -15.02
CA LYS A 134 -2.59 -14.23 -15.93
C LYS A 134 -3.85 -13.42 -15.61
N GLU A 135 -4.07 -13.11 -14.34
CA GLU A 135 -5.19 -12.28 -13.87
C GLU A 135 -4.68 -10.86 -13.57
N VAL A 136 -4.45 -10.05 -14.61
CA VAL A 136 -4.06 -8.65 -14.43
C VAL A 136 -5.30 -7.84 -14.04
N SER A 137 -5.49 -7.69 -12.74
CA SER A 137 -6.59 -6.94 -12.17
C SER A 137 -6.22 -6.36 -10.81
N THR A 138 -6.97 -5.35 -10.40
CA THR A 138 -6.91 -4.81 -9.04
C THR A 138 -8.14 -5.29 -8.29
N SER A 139 -7.94 -6.09 -7.23
CA SER A 139 -9.03 -6.53 -6.37
C SER A 139 -9.26 -5.49 -5.28
N VAL A 140 -10.52 -5.17 -5.00
CA VAL A 140 -10.91 -4.24 -3.94
C VAL A 140 -11.69 -4.99 -2.87
N TYR A 141 -11.31 -4.76 -1.62
CA TYR A 141 -11.80 -5.46 -0.45
C TYR A 141 -12.33 -4.46 0.60
N SER A 142 -13.37 -4.86 1.32
CA SER A 142 -13.86 -4.18 2.53
C SER A 142 -13.21 -4.82 3.75
N TRP A 143 -12.66 -4.01 4.66
CA TRP A 143 -12.06 -4.48 5.91
C TRP A 143 -13.13 -4.73 6.96
N LYS A 144 -13.26 -5.98 7.41
CA LYS A 144 -14.25 -6.43 8.41
C LYS A 144 -13.64 -6.62 9.80
N ALA A 145 -12.65 -5.81 10.15
CA ALA A 145 -11.90 -5.83 11.42
C ALA A 145 -10.99 -7.06 11.67
N THR A 146 -11.33 -8.22 11.10
CA THR A 146 -10.51 -9.45 11.23
C THR A 146 -10.15 -10.09 9.89
N TYR A 147 -10.84 -9.72 8.80
CA TYR A 147 -10.59 -10.25 7.46
C TYR A 147 -11.00 -9.23 6.39
N PHE A 148 -10.66 -9.53 5.14
CA PHE A 148 -10.96 -8.73 3.97
C PHE A 148 -11.99 -9.43 3.08
N ASP A 149 -13.12 -8.76 2.81
CA ASP A 149 -14.16 -9.23 1.89
C ASP A 149 -13.98 -8.58 0.52
N LYS A 150 -13.61 -9.38 -0.49
CA LYS A 150 -13.52 -8.89 -1.87
C LYS A 150 -14.91 -8.55 -2.40
N TYR A 151 -15.11 -7.32 -2.89
CA TYR A 151 -16.38 -6.89 -3.47
C TYR A 151 -16.27 -6.34 -4.89
N ALA A 152 -15.06 -6.00 -5.34
CA ALA A 152 -14.85 -5.52 -6.71
C ALA A 152 -13.54 -6.03 -7.32
N THR A 153 -13.52 -6.01 -8.65
CA THR A 153 -12.33 -6.24 -9.47
C THR A 153 -12.30 -5.14 -10.52
N LEU A 154 -11.18 -4.42 -10.61
CA LEU A 154 -10.95 -3.36 -11.59
C LEU A 154 -9.99 -3.87 -12.65
N GLU A 155 -10.27 -3.54 -13.90
CA GLU A 155 -9.33 -3.81 -14.99
C GLU A 155 -8.07 -2.97 -14.80
N SER A 156 -6.92 -3.63 -14.90
CA SER A 156 -5.62 -2.97 -14.74
C SER A 156 -4.54 -3.71 -15.53
N LYS A 157 -3.38 -3.07 -15.72
CA LYS A 157 -2.25 -3.58 -16.51
C LYS A 157 -0.93 -3.25 -15.84
N LEU A 158 -0.26 -4.25 -15.28
CA LEU A 158 1.07 -4.12 -14.65
C LEU A 158 1.11 -2.90 -13.72
N VAL A 159 0.23 -2.91 -12.73
CA VAL A 159 0.04 -1.78 -11.82
C VAL A 159 1.29 -1.57 -10.99
N ARG A 160 1.76 -0.33 -10.94
CA ARG A 160 2.88 0.06 -10.07
C ARG A 160 2.45 0.77 -8.81
N ASP A 161 1.31 1.43 -8.87
CA ASP A 161 0.83 2.20 -7.74
C ASP A 161 -0.71 2.30 -7.75
N LEU A 162 -1.26 2.40 -6.55
CA LEU A 162 -2.67 2.50 -6.25
C LEU A 162 -2.85 3.66 -5.28
N GLU A 163 -3.47 4.73 -5.73
CA GLU A 163 -3.60 5.94 -4.92
C GLU A 163 -5.08 6.24 -4.64
N PRO A 164 -5.60 5.89 -3.46
CA PRO A 164 -6.95 6.25 -3.05
C PRO A 164 -6.99 7.70 -2.57
N PHE A 165 -7.97 8.45 -3.03
CA PHE A 165 -8.17 9.82 -2.57
C PHE A 165 -9.64 10.20 -2.57
N ALA A 166 -9.95 11.32 -1.94
CA ALA A 166 -11.31 11.85 -1.92
C ALA A 166 -11.30 13.35 -2.18
N ILE A 167 -12.34 13.81 -2.89
CA ILE A 167 -12.63 15.23 -3.05
C ILE A 167 -14.03 15.44 -2.47
N HIS A 168 -14.11 16.19 -1.37
CA HIS A 168 -15.31 16.27 -0.53
C HIS A 168 -15.78 14.87 -0.08
N SER A 169 -17.02 14.49 -0.39
CA SER A 169 -17.58 13.17 -0.06
C SER A 169 -17.49 12.16 -1.21
N ALA A 170 -16.77 12.49 -2.29
CA ALA A 170 -16.59 11.60 -3.43
C ALA A 170 -15.27 10.84 -3.31
N ASP A 171 -15.35 9.51 -3.31
CA ASP A 171 -14.19 8.61 -3.26
C ASP A 171 -13.69 8.25 -4.65
N PHE A 172 -12.37 8.24 -4.80
CA PHE A 172 -11.65 7.92 -6.01
C PHE A 172 -10.51 6.94 -5.73
N LEU A 173 -10.11 6.22 -6.77
CA LEU A 173 -8.94 5.35 -6.76
C LEU A 173 -8.20 5.52 -8.08
N VAL A 174 -6.95 5.96 -8.02
CA VAL A 174 -6.03 5.95 -9.16
C VAL A 174 -5.43 4.55 -9.28
N VAL A 175 -5.44 4.01 -10.50
CA VAL A 175 -4.72 2.79 -10.86
C VAL A 175 -3.64 3.15 -11.86
N VAL A 176 -2.39 3.16 -11.40
CA VAL A 176 -1.22 3.53 -12.21
C VAL A 176 -0.74 2.31 -12.98
N ASN A 177 -1.25 2.17 -14.21
CA ASN A 177 -0.80 1.14 -15.13
C ASN A 177 0.57 1.53 -15.70
N GLN A 178 1.58 0.68 -15.52
CA GLN A 178 2.92 1.02 -16.00
C GLN A 178 3.07 0.73 -17.49
N ARG A 179 2.66 -0.45 -17.93
CA ARG A 179 2.86 -0.90 -19.32
C ARG A 179 1.66 -1.71 -19.80
N PHE A 180 1.36 -1.61 -21.09
CA PHE A 180 0.34 -2.43 -21.73
C PHE A 180 0.81 -3.88 -21.91
N SER A 181 2.11 -4.05 -22.19
CA SER A 181 2.83 -5.33 -22.31
C SER A 181 4.32 -5.09 -22.04
N GLU A 182 5.14 -6.15 -22.01
CA GLU A 182 6.60 -6.05 -21.87
C GLU A 182 7.24 -5.10 -22.92
N SER A 183 6.72 -5.10 -24.15
CA SER A 183 7.22 -4.31 -25.27
C SER A 183 6.49 -2.98 -25.49
N ALA A 184 5.39 -2.70 -24.79
CA ALA A 184 4.57 -1.50 -25.00
C ALA A 184 4.38 -0.69 -23.72
N ALA A 185 5.16 0.38 -23.58
CA ALA A 185 5.13 1.27 -22.41
C ALA A 185 3.94 2.24 -22.37
N LYS A 186 3.27 2.47 -23.50
CA LYS A 186 2.12 3.37 -23.58
C LYS A 186 0.88 2.68 -23.01
N VAL A 187 0.36 3.19 -21.91
CA VAL A 187 -0.87 2.75 -21.27
C VAL A 187 -1.43 3.89 -20.42
N SER A 188 -2.75 3.97 -20.25
CA SER A 188 -3.34 5.02 -19.44
C SER A 188 -3.31 4.67 -17.96
N THR A 189 -2.96 5.63 -17.11
CA THR A 189 -3.41 5.65 -15.71
C THR A 189 -4.93 5.85 -15.70
N VAL A 190 -5.65 5.10 -14.89
CA VAL A 190 -7.12 5.15 -14.82
C VAL A 190 -7.55 5.65 -13.46
N ILE A 191 -8.41 6.67 -13.44
CA ILE A 191 -9.04 7.17 -12.22
C ILE A 191 -10.45 6.59 -12.17
N TYR A 192 -10.72 5.79 -11.15
CA TYR A 192 -12.06 5.30 -10.83
C TYR A 192 -12.72 6.21 -9.81
N LYS A 193 -14.04 6.39 -9.94
CA LYS A 193 -14.90 7.05 -8.95
C LYS A 193 -15.89 6.03 -8.41
N TYR A 194 -16.11 6.04 -7.10
CA TYR A 194 -17.12 5.19 -6.49
C TYR A 194 -18.54 5.75 -6.72
N ASP A 195 -19.43 4.92 -7.26
CA ASP A 195 -20.85 5.20 -7.40
C ASP A 195 -21.61 4.57 -6.23
N LEU A 196 -21.98 5.39 -5.26
CA LEU A 196 -22.76 5.00 -4.08
C LEU A 196 -24.08 4.32 -4.43
N SER A 197 -24.76 4.76 -5.49
CA SER A 197 -26.08 4.25 -5.85
C SER A 197 -26.03 2.83 -6.41
N GLN A 198 -24.88 2.45 -6.98
CA GLN A 198 -24.66 1.14 -7.59
C GLN A 198 -23.67 0.29 -6.81
N THR A 199 -23.13 0.81 -5.70
CA THR A 199 -22.07 0.17 -4.91
C THR A 199 -20.91 -0.32 -5.77
N ALA A 200 -20.50 0.49 -6.76
CA ALA A 200 -19.59 0.06 -7.82
C ALA A 200 -18.55 1.13 -8.16
N TRP A 201 -17.35 0.70 -8.52
CA TRP A 201 -16.30 1.56 -9.06
C TRP A 201 -16.50 1.75 -10.56
N LYS A 202 -16.48 3.00 -11.02
CA LYS A 202 -16.63 3.35 -12.44
C LYS A 202 -15.45 4.18 -12.92
N THR A 203 -14.98 3.93 -14.14
CA THR A 203 -13.99 4.79 -14.79
C THR A 203 -14.52 6.21 -14.87
N PHE A 204 -13.80 7.14 -14.25
CA PHE A 204 -14.09 8.57 -14.28
C PHE A 204 -13.22 9.28 -15.31
N GLN A 205 -11.93 8.97 -15.33
CA GLN A 205 -10.96 9.58 -16.25
C GLN A 205 -9.88 8.57 -16.63
N GLN A 206 -9.34 8.72 -17.84
CA GLN A 206 -8.11 8.05 -18.25
C GLN A 206 -7.08 9.12 -18.62
N ILE A 207 -5.88 8.99 -18.08
CA ILE A 207 -4.76 9.88 -18.36
C ILE A 207 -3.74 9.06 -19.16
N PRO A 208 -3.52 9.35 -20.45
CA PRO A 208 -2.51 8.66 -21.24
C PRO A 208 -1.13 8.85 -20.62
N THR A 209 -0.46 7.75 -20.29
CA THR A 209 0.89 7.78 -19.71
C THR A 209 1.85 6.87 -20.47
N PHE A 210 3.14 7.00 -20.16
CA PHE A 210 4.19 6.14 -20.68
C PHE A 210 5.05 5.69 -19.51
N ALA A 211 4.97 4.41 -19.12
CA ALA A 211 5.73 3.87 -17.99
C ALA A 211 5.57 4.65 -16.67
N ALA A 212 4.37 5.17 -16.38
CA ALA A 212 4.09 5.80 -15.09
C ALA A 212 4.30 4.81 -13.94
N THR A 213 4.90 5.29 -12.86
CA THR A 213 5.27 4.45 -11.71
C THR A 213 4.56 4.81 -10.43
N ASP A 214 3.98 6.01 -10.36
CA ASP A 214 3.52 6.59 -9.10
C ASP A 214 2.42 7.64 -9.35
N ALA A 215 1.51 7.80 -8.41
CA ALA A 215 0.56 8.89 -8.33
C ALA A 215 0.37 9.30 -6.86
N GLU A 216 0.36 10.59 -6.59
CA GLU A 216 0.13 11.10 -5.23
C GLU A 216 -0.97 12.15 -5.27
N PHE A 217 -1.95 12.04 -4.37
CA PHE A 217 -2.92 13.09 -4.14
C PHE A 217 -2.49 14.00 -3.00
N PHE A 218 -2.44 15.30 -3.28
CA PHE A 218 -2.24 16.30 -2.25
C PHE A 218 -3.34 17.35 -2.29
N SER A 219 -3.70 17.84 -1.11
CA SER A 219 -4.55 19.01 -0.95
C SER A 219 -3.72 20.17 -0.39
N MET A 220 -3.94 21.37 -0.93
CA MET A 220 -3.32 22.60 -0.45
C MET A 220 -4.45 23.59 -0.19
N GLY A 221 -4.55 24.08 1.05
CA GLY A 221 -5.62 25.00 1.47
C GLY A 221 -5.58 25.24 2.97
#